data_AF-A0A8B6GP51-F1
#
_entry.id   AF-A0A8B6GP51-F1
#
_cell.length_a   1.000
_cell.length_b   1.000
_cell.length_c   1.000
_cell.angle_alpha   90.00
_cell.angle_beta   90.00
_cell.angle_gamma   90.00
#
_symmetry.space_group_name_H-M   'P 1'
#
loop_
_entity.id
_entity.type
_entity.pdbx_description
1 polymer ?
#
loop_
_entity_poly.entity_id
_entity_poly.type
_entity_poly.pdbx_seq_one_letter_code
_entity_poly.pdbx_strand_id
1 'polypeptide(L)'
;MKITRQLFLFLVFLWTTKAFSHLTPIPTEHFLLHETLDHLGNYHVFWKFNKTHITFEVHVKTRGYVGFGISPNGKMYPSDVVVGWVKDGVPHLSDMHTVGHFQPVNDTSQDWTLLHGQENNFGTVLKFERPLTTCDNNDTDIVDATMRIIFSYHPDDPTDDNLMPWHGATRRGAKSMMLLSTSKQYKLPNDSQTKDLVHHQFNVPTKRTTYQCRVYSLDDITTKHHVIKFEAVIQKDHEPFVHHMNIYKCHNYPRKYIGTNFECYTGSLDMMPCGNVVAGWAVGSG
;
A
#
# COMPACT_ATOMS: atom_id res chain seq x y z
N MET A 1 58.55 -45.67 -5.41
CA MET A 1 57.17 -45.15 -5.59
C MET A 1 57.04 -43.91 -4.69
N LYS A 2 57.19 -42.71 -5.26
CA LYS A 2 57.18 -41.43 -4.51
C LYS A 2 55.73 -40.95 -4.36
N ILE A 3 55.31 -40.68 -3.13
CA ILE A 3 54.00 -40.08 -2.82
C ILE A 3 54.24 -38.58 -2.63
N THR A 4 53.79 -37.78 -3.58
CA THR A 4 53.81 -36.31 -3.51
C THR A 4 52.50 -35.84 -2.88
N ARG A 5 52.57 -35.22 -1.69
CA ARG A 5 51.42 -34.52 -1.09
C ARG A 5 51.29 -33.14 -1.74
N GLN A 6 50.17 -32.89 -2.42
CA GLN A 6 49.76 -31.54 -2.82
C GLN A 6 49.01 -30.88 -1.66
N LEU A 7 49.49 -29.71 -1.22
CA LEU A 7 48.77 -28.80 -0.33
C LEU A 7 47.72 -28.05 -1.17
N PHE A 8 46.44 -28.16 -0.80
CA PHE A 8 45.39 -27.26 -1.32
C PHE A 8 45.30 -26.05 -0.39
N LEU A 9 45.64 -24.86 -0.91
CA LEU A 9 45.33 -23.58 -0.27
C LEU A 9 43.85 -23.26 -0.50
N PHE A 10 43.04 -23.22 0.57
CA PHE A 10 41.70 -22.65 0.52
C PHE A 10 41.80 -21.13 0.71
N LEU A 11 41.57 -20.37 -0.36
CA LEU A 11 41.33 -18.93 -0.30
C LEU A 11 39.89 -18.69 0.18
N VAL A 12 39.73 -18.23 1.42
CA VAL A 12 38.45 -17.76 1.95
C VAL A 12 38.23 -16.33 1.47
N PHE A 13 37.37 -16.13 0.47
CA PHE A 13 36.88 -14.81 0.11
C PHE A 13 35.82 -14.38 1.14
N LEU A 14 36.19 -13.46 2.04
CA LEU A 14 35.25 -12.74 2.90
C LEU A 14 34.43 -11.78 2.02
N TRP A 15 33.26 -12.22 1.56
CA TRP A 15 32.26 -11.33 0.97
C TRP A 15 31.65 -10.50 2.09
N THR A 16 32.09 -9.25 2.26
CA THR A 16 31.36 -8.28 3.05
C THR A 16 30.08 -7.94 2.29
N THR A 17 28.95 -8.54 2.66
CA THR A 17 27.64 -8.07 2.21
C THR A 17 27.43 -6.67 2.78
N LYS A 18 27.70 -5.62 1.99
CA LYS A 18 27.16 -4.30 2.30
C LYS A 18 25.65 -4.45 2.32
N ALA A 19 25.05 -4.37 3.50
CA ALA A 19 23.62 -4.19 3.60
C ALA A 19 23.28 -2.93 2.81
N PHE A 20 22.58 -3.10 1.67
CA PHE A 20 21.95 -1.97 1.00
C PHE A 20 20.89 -1.46 1.96
N SER A 21 21.20 -0.39 2.69
CA SER A 21 20.18 0.33 3.44
C SER A 21 19.20 0.90 2.42
N HIS A 22 17.98 0.37 2.37
CA HIS A 22 16.89 1.04 1.67
C HIS A 22 16.76 2.44 2.25
N LEU A 23 16.97 3.46 1.42
CA LEU A 23 16.87 4.84 1.84
C LEU A 23 15.39 5.14 2.07
N THR A 24 14.99 5.36 3.32
CA THR A 24 13.62 5.77 3.66
C THR A 24 13.50 7.28 3.47
N PRO A 25 12.49 7.79 2.74
CA PRO A 25 12.30 9.23 2.59
C PRO A 25 11.90 9.85 3.94
N ILE A 26 12.38 11.08 4.19
CA ILE A 26 12.06 11.86 5.38
C ILE A 26 11.25 13.08 4.92
N PRO A 27 9.99 13.25 5.37
CA PRO A 27 9.18 14.38 4.94
C PRO A 27 9.72 15.71 5.47
N THR A 28 9.43 16.81 4.77
CA THR A 28 9.91 18.16 5.14
C THR A 28 9.29 18.69 6.44
N GLU A 29 8.20 18.07 6.88
CA GLU A 29 7.51 18.38 8.12
C GLU A 29 6.78 17.13 8.64
N HIS A 30 6.11 17.25 9.78
CA HIS A 30 5.35 16.14 10.35
C HIS A 30 4.03 15.91 9.59
N PHE A 31 3.87 14.71 9.04
CA PHE A 31 2.63 14.22 8.45
C PHE A 31 2.08 13.04 9.26
N LEU A 32 0.76 12.99 9.41
CA LEU A 32 0.07 11.92 10.15
C LEU A 32 -0.10 10.66 9.32
N LEU A 33 -0.18 10.82 8.00
CA LEU A 33 -0.53 9.75 7.07
C LEU A 33 0.57 9.62 6.02
N HIS A 34 0.90 8.37 5.72
CA HIS A 34 1.95 7.98 4.78
C HIS A 34 1.54 6.71 4.06
N GLU A 35 1.85 6.63 2.77
CA GLU A 35 1.66 5.44 1.96
C GLU A 35 2.74 5.32 0.88
N THR A 36 3.03 4.09 0.46
CA THR A 36 3.90 3.80 -0.69
C THR A 36 3.03 3.43 -1.89
N LEU A 37 3.09 4.19 -2.98
CA LEU A 37 2.18 4.01 -4.13
C LEU A 37 2.60 2.87 -5.05
N ASP A 38 3.89 2.68 -5.29
CA ASP A 38 4.40 1.57 -6.09
C ASP A 38 4.89 0.40 -5.21
N HIS A 39 4.92 -0.80 -5.78
CA HIS A 39 5.33 -2.02 -5.07
C HIS A 39 6.84 -2.11 -4.84
N LEU A 40 7.63 -1.22 -5.46
CA LEU A 40 9.08 -1.19 -5.39
C LEU A 40 9.63 -0.19 -4.37
N GLY A 41 8.78 0.65 -3.76
CA GLY A 41 9.23 1.67 -2.81
C GLY A 41 9.94 2.85 -3.47
N ASN A 42 9.59 3.18 -4.71
CA ASN A 42 10.12 4.35 -5.40
C ASN A 42 9.20 5.56 -5.28
N TYR A 43 7.93 5.40 -4.91
CA TYR A 43 6.98 6.51 -4.84
C TYR A 43 6.28 6.51 -3.48
N HIS A 44 6.59 7.51 -2.65
CA HIS A 44 5.98 7.70 -1.34
C HIS A 44 5.11 8.97 -1.36
N VAL A 45 3.95 8.90 -0.72
CA VAL A 45 3.10 10.06 -0.47
C VAL A 45 2.86 10.20 1.03
N PHE A 46 3.07 11.41 1.52
CA PHE A 46 2.73 11.84 2.86
C PHE A 46 1.61 12.86 2.75
N TRP A 47 0.63 12.83 3.63
CA TRP A 47 -0.44 13.82 3.59
C TRP A 47 -1.03 14.15 4.94
N LYS A 48 -1.58 15.37 4.98
CA LYS A 48 -2.36 15.93 6.08
C LYS A 48 -3.50 16.72 5.47
N PHE A 49 -4.59 16.84 6.18
CA PHE A 49 -5.75 17.58 5.70
C PHE A 49 -6.40 18.34 6.85
N ASN A 50 -7.16 19.36 6.48
CA ASN A 50 -8.05 20.09 7.37
C ASN A 50 -9.47 20.05 6.78
N LYS A 51 -10.35 20.95 7.21
CA LYS A 51 -11.75 20.97 6.74
C LYS A 51 -11.93 21.43 5.29
N THR A 52 -10.94 22.12 4.72
CA THR A 52 -11.05 22.79 3.42
C THR A 52 -9.96 22.38 2.44
N HIS A 53 -8.80 21.93 2.90
CA HIS A 53 -7.65 21.60 2.06
C HIS A 53 -6.98 20.30 2.48
N ILE A 54 -6.29 19.69 1.52
CA ILE A 54 -5.33 18.60 1.72
C ILE A 54 -3.94 19.06 1.24
N THR A 55 -2.92 18.74 2.01
CA THR A 55 -1.52 18.94 1.64
C THR A 55 -0.89 17.58 1.40
N PHE A 56 -0.33 17.39 0.21
CA PHE A 56 0.47 16.23 -0.15
C PHE A 56 1.94 16.59 -0.21
N GLU A 57 2.78 15.68 0.23
CA GLU A 57 4.21 15.68 -0.07
C GLU A 57 4.60 14.33 -0.67
N VAL A 58 5.12 14.35 -1.89
CA VAL A 58 5.56 13.17 -2.59
C VAL A 58 7.08 13.12 -2.63
N HIS A 59 7.62 11.93 -2.39
CA HIS A 59 9.04 11.61 -2.56
C HIS A 59 9.14 10.51 -3.60
N VAL A 60 9.82 10.80 -4.70
CA VAL A 60 9.87 9.90 -5.85
C VAL A 60 11.31 9.66 -6.24
N LYS A 61 11.69 8.39 -6.40
CA LYS A 61 13.04 7.96 -6.76
C LYS A 61 13.31 8.18 -8.25
N THR A 62 13.32 9.45 -8.63
CA THR A 62 13.63 9.96 -9.96
C THR A 62 14.38 11.28 -9.85
N ARG A 63 14.95 11.73 -10.96
CA ARG A 63 15.50 13.09 -11.15
C ARG A 63 14.76 13.89 -12.23
N GLY A 64 13.67 13.30 -12.73
CA GLY A 64 12.83 13.90 -13.75
C GLY A 64 11.46 14.23 -13.19
N TYR A 65 10.47 14.20 -14.07
CA TYR A 65 9.11 14.55 -13.69
C TYR A 65 8.41 13.49 -12.83
N VAL A 66 7.49 14.01 -12.01
CA VAL A 66 6.56 13.29 -11.16
C VAL A 66 5.14 13.65 -11.56
N GLY A 67 4.33 12.64 -11.86
CA GLY A 67 2.88 12.79 -12.02
C GLY A 67 2.14 12.25 -10.79
N PHE A 68 1.14 12.98 -10.35
CA PHE A 68 0.25 12.63 -9.24
C PHE A 68 -1.17 13.04 -9.61
N GLY A 69 -2.19 12.29 -9.20
CA GLY A 69 -3.55 12.73 -9.48
C GLY A 69 -4.63 11.88 -8.84
N ILE A 70 -5.86 12.36 -8.96
CA ILE A 70 -7.06 11.76 -8.41
C ILE A 70 -7.90 11.27 -9.59
N SER A 71 -8.25 9.98 -9.54
CA SER A 71 -8.99 9.32 -10.60
C SER A 71 -10.31 8.76 -10.09
N PRO A 72 -11.45 9.04 -10.74
CA PRO A 72 -12.72 8.40 -10.40
C PRO A 72 -12.66 6.87 -10.58
N ASN A 73 -11.87 6.37 -11.53
CA ASN A 73 -11.85 4.96 -11.93
C ASN A 73 -10.49 4.26 -11.77
N GLY A 74 -9.45 4.96 -11.29
CA GLY A 74 -8.09 4.44 -11.13
C GLY A 74 -7.33 4.23 -12.44
N LYS A 75 -7.85 4.74 -13.56
CA LYS A 75 -7.17 4.77 -14.86
C LYS A 75 -6.63 6.17 -15.10
N MET A 76 -5.82 6.29 -16.15
CA MET A 76 -5.25 7.58 -16.56
C MET A 76 -6.32 8.60 -16.92
N TYR A 77 -7.46 8.18 -17.50
CA TYR A 77 -8.51 9.06 -17.99
C TYR A 77 -9.92 8.58 -17.62
N PRO A 78 -10.86 9.49 -17.30
CA PRO A 78 -10.65 10.88 -16.87
C PRO A 78 -10.00 10.94 -15.50
N SER A 79 -9.21 11.97 -15.23
CA SER A 79 -8.49 12.19 -13.97
C SER A 79 -7.98 13.62 -13.89
N ASP A 80 -8.04 14.17 -12.69
CA ASP A 80 -7.46 15.42 -12.22
C ASP A 80 -6.00 15.13 -11.81
N VAL A 81 -5.03 15.80 -12.45
CA VAL A 81 -3.61 15.45 -12.31
C VAL A 81 -2.72 16.67 -12.22
N VAL A 82 -1.70 16.57 -11.40
CA VAL A 82 -0.55 17.48 -11.44
C VAL A 82 0.67 16.78 -11.97
N VAL A 83 1.49 17.54 -12.69
CA VAL A 83 2.83 17.14 -13.09
C VAL A 83 3.82 18.16 -12.58
N GLY A 84 4.86 17.70 -11.91
CA GLY A 84 5.90 18.59 -11.39
C GLY A 84 7.29 17.98 -11.50
N TRP A 85 8.29 18.84 -11.49
CA TRP A 85 9.70 18.49 -11.60
C TRP A 85 10.55 19.61 -10.98
N VAL A 86 11.86 19.40 -10.91
CA VAL A 86 12.79 20.39 -10.35
C VAL A 86 13.94 20.57 -11.33
N LYS A 87 14.00 21.74 -11.97
CA LYS A 87 15.01 22.06 -12.97
C LYS A 87 15.94 23.12 -12.43
N ASP A 88 17.25 22.83 -12.39
CA ASP A 88 18.27 23.76 -11.89
C ASP A 88 17.96 24.31 -10.48
N GLY A 89 17.35 23.48 -9.63
CA GLY A 89 16.93 23.84 -8.27
C GLY A 89 15.63 24.64 -8.18
N VAL A 90 14.98 24.92 -9.31
CA VAL A 90 13.69 25.61 -9.39
C VAL A 90 12.57 24.56 -9.53
N PRO A 91 11.61 24.51 -8.61
CA PRO A 91 10.50 23.57 -8.71
C PRO A 91 9.40 24.11 -9.63
N HIS A 92 8.82 23.20 -10.41
CA HIS A 92 7.72 23.45 -11.34
C HIS A 92 6.55 22.53 -11.00
N LEU A 93 5.33 23.04 -11.17
CA LEU A 93 4.10 22.28 -11.05
C LEU A 93 3.10 22.81 -12.07
N SER A 94 2.47 21.90 -12.81
CA SER A 94 1.42 22.18 -13.77
C SER A 94 0.18 21.42 -13.36
N ASP A 95 -0.92 22.15 -13.17
CA ASP A 95 -2.24 21.61 -12.93
C ASP A 95 -2.95 21.32 -14.26
N MET A 96 -3.42 20.08 -14.40
CA MET A 96 -3.84 19.49 -15.65
C MET A 96 -5.00 18.53 -15.43
N HIS A 97 -5.71 18.22 -16.50
CA HIS A 97 -6.63 17.09 -16.52
C HIS A 97 -6.38 16.22 -17.74
N THR A 98 -6.77 14.96 -17.60
CA THR A 98 -6.67 14.00 -18.69
C THR A 98 -7.97 13.98 -19.49
N VAL A 99 -7.84 13.94 -20.81
CA VAL A 99 -8.96 13.79 -21.76
C VAL A 99 -8.87 12.50 -22.60
N GLY A 100 -7.82 11.71 -22.38
CA GLY A 100 -7.59 10.43 -23.06
C GLY A 100 -6.31 9.73 -22.57
N HIS A 101 -5.90 8.68 -23.28
CA HIS A 101 -4.65 7.95 -22.98
C HIS A 101 -3.45 8.57 -23.72
N PHE A 102 -3.37 9.89 -23.66
CA PHE A 102 -2.29 10.70 -24.22
C PHE A 102 -1.96 11.81 -23.22
N GLN A 103 -1.04 12.69 -23.59
CA GLN A 103 -0.60 13.78 -22.74
C GLN A 103 -1.78 14.56 -22.11
N PRO A 104 -1.77 14.80 -20.78
CA PRO A 104 -2.74 15.66 -20.12
C PRO A 104 -2.76 17.07 -20.73
N VAL A 105 -3.89 17.76 -20.61
CA VAL A 105 -4.06 19.15 -21.05
C VAL A 105 -4.05 20.07 -19.83
N ASN A 106 -3.50 21.27 -19.96
CA ASN A 106 -3.52 22.25 -18.88
C ASN A 106 -4.95 22.55 -18.46
N ASP A 107 -5.17 22.64 -17.16
CA ASP A 107 -6.47 23.03 -16.66
C ASP A 107 -6.67 24.55 -16.76
N THR A 108 -7.91 24.96 -16.96
CA THR A 108 -8.32 26.37 -17.00
C THR A 108 -8.50 26.96 -15.61
N SER A 109 -8.94 26.15 -14.64
CA SER A 109 -8.82 26.48 -13.22
C SER A 109 -7.47 25.98 -12.72
N GLN A 110 -6.89 26.62 -11.71
CA GLN A 110 -5.62 26.18 -11.13
C GLN A 110 -5.85 25.98 -9.63
N ASP A 111 -6.11 24.75 -9.25
CA ASP A 111 -6.57 24.36 -7.92
C ASP A 111 -5.45 23.72 -7.08
N TRP A 112 -4.34 23.36 -7.72
CA TRP A 112 -3.16 22.83 -7.05
C TRP A 112 -2.10 23.91 -6.87
N THR A 113 -1.70 24.14 -5.61
CA THR A 113 -0.69 25.12 -5.24
C THR A 113 0.62 24.44 -4.83
N LEU A 114 1.70 24.73 -5.55
CA LEU A 114 3.05 24.30 -5.19
C LEU A 114 3.53 25.03 -3.92
N LEU A 115 3.93 24.27 -2.89
CA LEU A 115 4.43 24.79 -1.62
C LEU A 115 5.94 24.60 -1.45
N HIS A 116 6.47 23.50 -1.99
CA HIS A 116 7.90 23.17 -1.92
C HIS A 116 8.28 22.25 -3.07
N GLY A 117 9.50 22.37 -3.57
CA GLY A 117 10.07 21.34 -4.42
C GLY A 117 11.59 21.38 -4.39
N GLN A 118 12.20 20.20 -4.37
CA GLN A 118 13.65 20.04 -4.36
C GLN A 118 14.05 18.66 -4.86
N GLU A 119 15.32 18.50 -5.15
CA GLU A 119 15.93 17.20 -5.36
C GLU A 119 16.88 16.86 -4.20
N ASN A 120 16.70 15.70 -3.56
CA ASN A 120 17.55 15.25 -2.45
C ASN A 120 18.17 13.87 -2.73
N ASN A 121 18.80 13.22 -1.74
CA ASN A 121 19.42 11.90 -1.95
C ASN A 121 18.42 10.78 -2.31
N PHE A 122 17.14 10.93 -1.99
CA PHE A 122 16.10 9.98 -2.38
C PHE A 122 15.65 10.18 -3.83
N GLY A 123 15.45 11.44 -4.22
CA GLY A 123 15.06 11.84 -5.57
C GLY A 123 14.30 13.18 -5.55
N THR A 124 13.34 13.33 -6.46
CA THR A 124 12.44 14.49 -6.52
C THR A 124 11.47 14.49 -5.35
N VAL A 125 11.39 15.62 -4.65
CA VAL A 125 10.43 15.90 -3.58
C VAL A 125 9.56 17.07 -4.00
N LEU A 126 8.25 16.90 -3.96
CA LEU A 126 7.29 17.97 -4.24
C LEU A 126 6.25 18.00 -3.12
N LYS A 127 5.92 19.20 -2.65
CA LYS A 127 4.83 19.44 -1.71
C LYS A 127 3.84 20.40 -2.34
N PHE A 128 2.57 20.03 -2.35
CA PHE A 128 1.50 20.82 -2.93
C PHE A 128 0.23 20.70 -2.10
N GLU A 129 -0.61 21.72 -2.19
CA GLU A 129 -1.90 21.80 -1.51
C GLU A 129 -3.02 21.95 -2.53
N ARG A 130 -4.18 21.38 -2.22
CA ARG A 130 -5.39 21.45 -3.03
C ARG A 130 -6.61 21.62 -2.13
N PRO A 131 -7.61 22.45 -2.51
CA PRO A 131 -8.92 22.42 -1.88
C PRO A 131 -9.53 21.01 -1.93
N LEU A 132 -10.34 20.66 -0.93
CA LEU A 132 -11.10 19.39 -0.96
C LEU A 132 -12.17 19.41 -2.07
N THR A 133 -12.73 20.60 -2.33
CA THR A 133 -13.72 20.86 -3.40
C THR A 133 -13.28 22.09 -4.17
N THR A 134 -13.26 22.00 -5.50
CA THR A 134 -12.71 23.04 -6.40
C THR A 134 -13.77 23.74 -7.23
N CYS A 135 -15.00 23.19 -7.29
CA CYS A 135 -16.08 23.69 -8.15
C CYS A 135 -15.73 23.69 -9.65
N ASP A 136 -14.68 22.96 -10.06
CA ASP A 136 -14.32 22.68 -11.44
C ASP A 136 -14.94 21.34 -11.88
N ASN A 137 -15.47 21.29 -13.11
CA ASN A 137 -16.04 20.08 -13.70
C ASN A 137 -15.00 19.07 -14.20
N ASN A 138 -13.74 19.48 -14.38
CA ASN A 138 -12.62 18.61 -14.74
C ASN A 138 -12.00 17.90 -13.53
N ASP A 139 -12.34 18.38 -12.34
CA ASP A 139 -11.77 17.95 -11.08
C ASP A 139 -12.57 16.86 -10.37
N THR A 140 -11.88 16.14 -9.49
CA THR A 140 -12.52 15.19 -8.59
C THR A 140 -12.50 15.71 -7.15
N ASP A 141 -13.68 15.96 -6.59
CA ASP A 141 -13.82 16.29 -5.17
C ASP A 141 -13.22 15.20 -4.26
N ILE A 142 -12.49 15.63 -3.25
CA ILE A 142 -11.91 14.74 -2.23
C ILE A 142 -12.93 14.59 -1.11
N VAL A 143 -13.44 13.37 -0.99
CA VAL A 143 -14.50 13.02 -0.03
C VAL A 143 -14.03 11.99 0.99
N ASP A 144 -14.80 11.82 2.06
CA ASP A 144 -14.58 10.79 3.08
C ASP A 144 -15.07 9.42 2.57
N ALA A 145 -14.40 8.95 1.52
CA ALA A 145 -14.63 7.65 0.89
C ALA A 145 -13.33 7.15 0.24
N THR A 146 -13.39 5.97 -0.38
CA THR A 146 -12.26 5.43 -1.12
C THR A 146 -11.98 6.29 -2.35
N MET A 147 -10.84 6.97 -2.34
CA MET A 147 -10.30 7.71 -3.48
C MET A 147 -9.27 6.85 -4.20
N ARG A 148 -9.08 7.05 -5.50
CA ARG A 148 -8.04 6.35 -6.27
C ARG A 148 -7.00 7.38 -6.69
N ILE A 149 -5.82 7.26 -6.12
CA ILE A 149 -4.67 8.05 -6.53
C ILE A 149 -3.99 7.35 -7.70
N ILE A 150 -3.75 8.07 -8.78
CA ILE A 150 -2.88 7.63 -9.86
C ILE A 150 -1.54 8.33 -9.75
N PHE A 151 -0.50 7.63 -10.18
CA PHE A 151 0.85 8.18 -10.15
C PHE A 151 1.60 7.78 -11.42
N SER A 152 2.57 8.61 -11.79
CA SER A 152 3.57 8.26 -12.78
C SER A 152 4.87 9.01 -12.52
N TYR A 153 5.97 8.58 -13.14
CA TYR A 153 7.23 9.30 -13.08
C TYR A 153 8.14 8.93 -14.24
N HIS A 154 9.12 9.79 -14.52
CA HIS A 154 10.09 9.58 -15.57
C HIS A 154 11.47 10.09 -15.12
N PRO A 155 12.59 9.48 -15.55
CA PRO A 155 13.95 9.92 -15.21
C PRO A 155 14.32 11.29 -15.76
N ASP A 156 13.66 11.73 -16.83
CA ASP A 156 13.94 13.00 -17.50
C ASP A 156 12.85 14.04 -17.20
N ASP A 157 13.26 15.30 -17.06
CA ASP A 157 12.38 16.46 -17.01
C ASP A 157 11.66 16.67 -18.35
N PRO A 158 10.49 17.34 -18.36
CA PRO A 158 9.87 17.79 -19.60
C PRO A 158 10.78 18.78 -20.32
N THR A 159 10.86 18.68 -21.65
CA THR A 159 11.64 19.62 -22.47
C THR A 159 10.92 20.94 -22.69
N ASP A 160 9.59 20.90 -22.61
CA ASP A 160 8.63 22.00 -22.69
C ASP A 160 7.53 21.66 -21.67
N ASP A 161 6.94 22.66 -21.02
CA ASP A 161 5.80 22.48 -20.11
C ASP A 161 4.64 21.75 -20.80
N ASN A 162 4.57 21.84 -22.13
CA ASN A 162 3.58 21.17 -22.99
C ASN A 162 4.10 19.91 -23.67
N LEU A 163 5.24 19.33 -23.28
CA LEU A 163 5.70 18.05 -23.84
C LEU A 163 6.35 17.16 -22.78
N MET A 164 5.57 16.21 -22.28
CA MET A 164 6.02 15.24 -21.29
C MET A 164 6.44 13.93 -21.95
N PRO A 165 7.61 13.37 -21.60
CA PRO A 165 7.99 12.05 -22.07
C PRO A 165 7.04 10.99 -21.53
N TRP A 166 6.80 9.92 -22.29
CA TRP A 166 5.92 8.84 -21.84
C TRP A 166 6.55 8.10 -20.65
N HIS A 167 5.85 8.10 -19.50
CA HIS A 167 6.30 7.43 -18.26
C HIS A 167 6.68 5.96 -18.45
N GLY A 168 6.20 5.28 -19.49
CA GLY A 168 6.45 3.86 -19.74
C GLY A 168 5.45 2.95 -19.03
N ALA A 169 5.57 1.64 -19.26
CA ALA A 169 4.62 0.66 -18.72
C ALA A 169 4.77 0.42 -17.20
N THR A 170 5.96 0.66 -16.63
CA THR A 170 6.32 0.24 -15.26
C THR A 170 6.38 1.38 -14.25
N ARG A 171 6.51 2.65 -14.68
CA ARG A 171 6.58 3.82 -13.80
C ARG A 171 5.25 4.55 -13.71
N ARG A 172 4.18 3.77 -13.56
CA ARG A 172 2.81 4.26 -13.43
C ARG A 172 2.00 3.30 -12.59
N GLY A 173 0.90 3.77 -12.01
CA GLY A 173 -0.03 2.89 -11.32
C GLY A 173 -1.19 3.65 -10.71
N ALA A 174 -1.99 2.91 -9.95
CA ALA A 174 -3.08 3.45 -9.17
C ALA A 174 -3.12 2.77 -7.80
N LYS A 175 -3.51 3.51 -6.76
CA LYS A 175 -3.72 3.00 -5.42
C LYS A 175 -5.02 3.54 -4.84
N SER A 176 -5.86 2.64 -4.32
CA SER A 176 -7.06 3.00 -3.57
C SER A 176 -6.67 3.37 -2.14
N MET A 177 -7.12 4.53 -1.66
CA MET A 177 -6.79 5.02 -0.32
C MET A 177 -7.89 5.92 0.25
N MET A 178 -7.97 5.97 1.58
CA MET A 178 -8.88 6.86 2.32
C MET A 178 -8.13 8.14 2.70
N LEU A 179 -8.25 9.18 1.86
CA LEU A 179 -7.49 10.42 2.05
C LEU A 179 -7.89 11.19 3.32
N LEU A 180 -9.18 11.17 3.66
CA LEU A 180 -9.73 11.88 4.81
C LEU A 180 -9.87 11.00 6.07
N SER A 181 -9.19 9.85 6.09
CA SER A 181 -9.23 8.95 7.24
C SER A 181 -8.54 9.58 8.46
N THR A 182 -9.24 9.61 9.59
CA THR A 182 -8.64 9.96 10.88
C THR A 182 -8.32 8.68 11.65
N SER A 183 -7.05 8.29 11.67
CA SER A 183 -6.62 7.19 12.54
C SER A 183 -6.57 7.68 13.98
N LYS A 184 -7.58 7.31 14.78
CA LYS A 184 -7.50 7.46 16.24
C LYS A 184 -6.62 6.34 16.78
N GLN A 185 -5.41 6.69 17.19
CA GLN A 185 -4.57 5.75 17.93
C GLN A 185 -5.16 5.56 19.33
N TYR A 186 -5.74 4.39 19.57
CA TYR A 186 -6.19 4.01 20.91
C TYR A 186 -5.07 3.27 21.63
N LYS A 187 -4.72 3.75 22.82
CA LYS A 187 -3.83 2.99 23.71
C LYS A 187 -4.59 1.77 24.21
N LEU A 188 -4.04 0.58 23.95
CA LEU A 188 -4.60 -0.66 24.46
C LEU A 188 -4.54 -0.69 26.01
N PRO A 189 -5.57 -1.20 26.69
CA PRO A 189 -5.55 -1.44 28.13
C PRO A 189 -4.36 -2.32 28.56
N ASN A 190 -3.84 -2.12 29.77
CA ASN A 190 -2.67 -2.85 30.27
C ASN A 190 -2.93 -4.36 30.46
N ASP A 191 -4.20 -4.76 30.61
CA ASP A 191 -4.65 -6.15 30.73
C ASP A 191 -4.98 -6.81 29.39
N SER A 192 -4.69 -6.13 28.26
CA SER A 192 -4.90 -6.68 26.92
C SER A 192 -4.04 -7.92 26.69
N GLN A 193 -4.63 -8.95 26.10
CA GLN A 193 -3.96 -10.19 25.70
C GLN A 193 -4.09 -10.40 24.19
N THR A 194 -3.05 -10.97 23.58
CA THR A 194 -3.02 -11.30 22.15
C THR A 194 -3.04 -12.81 21.96
N LYS A 195 -3.82 -13.28 21.00
CA LYS A 195 -3.88 -14.70 20.62
C LYS A 195 -3.93 -14.85 19.11
N ASP A 196 -2.94 -15.53 18.55
CA ASP A 196 -2.86 -15.77 17.12
C ASP A 196 -3.73 -16.97 16.70
N LEU A 197 -4.56 -16.74 15.69
CA LEU A 197 -5.42 -17.76 15.09
C LEU A 197 -4.95 -18.06 13.66
N VAL A 198 -3.81 -18.76 13.55
CA VAL A 198 -3.17 -19.07 12.26
C VAL A 198 -3.37 -20.54 11.86
N HIS A 199 -3.56 -20.82 10.58
CA HIS A 199 -3.57 -22.20 10.07
C HIS A 199 -2.23 -22.90 10.30
N HIS A 200 -2.24 -24.22 10.49
CA HIS A 200 -0.99 -24.98 10.42
C HIS A 200 -0.45 -24.97 9.00
N GLN A 201 0.85 -25.19 8.81
CA GLN A 201 1.44 -25.26 7.47
C GLN A 201 0.68 -26.26 6.60
N PHE A 202 0.15 -25.79 5.47
CA PHE A 202 -0.55 -26.60 4.48
C PHE A 202 -0.22 -26.09 3.08
N ASN A 203 -0.29 -26.99 2.10
CA ASN A 203 -0.14 -26.61 0.70
C ASN A 203 -1.48 -26.07 0.20
N VAL A 204 -1.47 -24.85 -0.35
CA VAL A 204 -2.64 -24.29 -1.04
C VAL A 204 -2.94 -25.19 -2.26
N PRO A 205 -4.16 -25.74 -2.39
CA PRO A 205 -4.51 -26.60 -3.51
C PRO A 205 -4.38 -25.90 -4.86
N THR A 206 -4.11 -26.65 -5.92
CA THR A 206 -4.02 -26.14 -7.31
C THR A 206 -5.37 -25.77 -7.93
N LYS A 207 -6.43 -25.68 -7.12
CA LYS A 207 -7.77 -25.28 -7.58
C LYS A 207 -7.81 -23.77 -7.79
N ARG A 208 -8.70 -23.30 -8.68
CA ARG A 208 -8.89 -21.87 -8.95
C ARG A 208 -9.24 -21.07 -7.68
N THR A 209 -10.03 -21.67 -6.79
CA THR A 209 -10.45 -21.08 -5.52
C THR A 209 -10.42 -22.17 -4.46
N THR A 210 -9.92 -21.85 -3.27
CA THR A 210 -9.96 -22.74 -2.10
C THR A 210 -10.40 -21.94 -0.88
N TYR A 211 -11.30 -22.52 -0.09
CA TYR A 211 -11.68 -22.00 1.22
C TYR A 211 -11.12 -22.96 2.27
N GLN A 212 -10.19 -22.50 3.10
CA GLN A 212 -9.54 -23.33 4.10
C GLN A 212 -10.06 -23.03 5.51
N CYS A 213 -10.55 -24.05 6.19
CA CYS A 213 -11.07 -23.97 7.55
C CYS A 213 -10.08 -24.56 8.56
N ARG A 214 -10.06 -23.98 9.76
CA ARG A 214 -9.42 -24.53 10.95
C ARG A 214 -10.25 -24.19 12.17
N VAL A 215 -10.42 -25.15 13.07
CA VAL A 215 -11.16 -24.94 14.33
C VAL A 215 -10.18 -24.76 15.47
N TYR A 216 -10.41 -23.74 16.28
CA TYR A 216 -9.64 -23.43 17.47
C TYR A 216 -10.49 -23.69 18.71
N SER A 217 -9.86 -24.24 19.74
CA SER A 217 -10.47 -24.24 21.06
C SER A 217 -10.22 -22.91 21.76
N LEU A 218 -11.22 -22.45 22.51
CA LEU A 218 -11.14 -21.32 23.43
C LEU A 218 -11.24 -21.79 24.89
N ASP A 219 -10.91 -23.05 25.17
CA ASP A 219 -10.97 -23.63 26.53
C ASP A 219 -10.06 -22.88 27.54
N ASP A 220 -9.03 -22.17 27.04
CA ASP A 220 -8.14 -21.31 27.82
C ASP A 220 -8.77 -19.97 28.24
N ILE A 221 -9.88 -19.57 27.61
CA ILE A 221 -10.62 -18.35 27.91
C ILE A 221 -11.76 -18.69 28.89
N THR A 222 -11.46 -18.65 30.19
CA THR A 222 -12.38 -19.10 31.26
C THR A 222 -13.39 -18.04 31.70
N THR A 223 -13.20 -16.78 31.31
CA THR A 223 -14.10 -15.65 31.62
C THR A 223 -14.50 -14.88 30.35
N LYS A 224 -15.49 -14.00 30.45
CA LYS A 224 -15.93 -13.19 29.32
C LYS A 224 -14.87 -12.13 28.96
N HIS A 225 -14.48 -12.10 27.69
CA HIS A 225 -13.56 -11.11 27.12
C HIS A 225 -14.21 -10.34 25.97
N HIS A 226 -13.67 -9.16 25.65
CA HIS A 226 -14.02 -8.39 24.45
C HIS A 226 -12.82 -8.35 23.50
N VAL A 227 -13.05 -8.64 22.22
CA VAL A 227 -12.05 -8.41 21.17
C VAL A 227 -12.09 -6.94 20.80
N ILE A 228 -11.03 -6.21 21.13
CA ILE A 228 -10.93 -4.74 20.94
C ILE A 228 -10.02 -4.33 19.78
N LYS A 229 -9.22 -5.27 19.26
CA LYS A 229 -8.35 -5.10 18.11
C LYS A 229 -8.17 -6.46 17.43
N PHE A 230 -8.04 -6.48 16.12
CA PHE A 230 -7.54 -7.61 15.35
C PHE A 230 -6.64 -7.08 14.23
N GLU A 231 -5.73 -7.92 13.74
CA GLU A 231 -4.88 -7.63 12.60
C GLU A 231 -4.65 -8.91 11.78
N ALA A 232 -4.36 -8.74 10.51
CA ALA A 232 -4.06 -9.86 9.61
C ALA A 232 -2.65 -10.39 9.87
N VAL A 233 -2.53 -11.70 10.05
CA VAL A 233 -1.24 -12.39 10.09
C VAL A 233 -1.12 -13.23 8.83
N ILE A 234 -0.34 -12.73 7.87
CA ILE A 234 -0.10 -13.40 6.57
C ILE A 234 1.39 -13.74 6.50
N GLN A 235 1.69 -14.98 6.09
CA GLN A 235 3.06 -15.39 5.87
C GLN A 235 3.68 -14.55 4.73
N LYS A 236 4.93 -14.11 4.93
CA LYS A 236 5.68 -13.38 3.91
C LYS A 236 5.67 -14.12 2.58
N ASP A 237 5.51 -13.37 1.50
CA ASP A 237 5.44 -13.82 0.10
C ASP A 237 4.13 -14.58 -0.24
N HIS A 238 3.19 -14.70 0.70
CA HIS A 238 1.87 -15.30 0.48
C HIS A 238 0.73 -14.27 0.37
N GLU A 239 1.01 -12.98 0.53
CA GLU A 239 0.05 -11.87 0.44
C GLU A 239 -0.77 -11.89 -0.87
N PRO A 240 -0.22 -12.25 -2.04
CA PRO A 240 -1.01 -12.33 -3.27
C PRO A 240 -2.10 -13.42 -3.28
N PHE A 241 -2.00 -14.43 -2.42
CA PHE A 241 -2.91 -15.58 -2.42
C PHE A 241 -4.05 -15.46 -1.41
N VAL A 242 -3.90 -14.63 -0.37
CA VAL A 242 -4.89 -14.47 0.70
C VAL A 242 -5.72 -13.22 0.45
N HIS A 243 -6.99 -13.40 0.06
CA HIS A 243 -7.88 -12.27 -0.22
C HIS A 243 -8.94 -12.00 0.86
N HIS A 244 -9.24 -12.99 1.71
CA HIS A 244 -10.27 -12.93 2.75
C HIS A 244 -9.90 -13.84 3.91
N MET A 245 -10.15 -13.39 5.13
CA MET A 245 -10.06 -14.20 6.35
C MET A 245 -11.27 -13.88 7.23
N ASN A 246 -11.96 -14.92 7.69
CA ASN A 246 -13.13 -14.77 8.57
C ASN A 246 -12.96 -15.63 9.81
N ILE A 247 -13.25 -15.05 10.97
CA ILE A 247 -13.27 -15.74 12.26
C ILE A 247 -14.74 -15.86 12.67
N TYR A 248 -15.17 -17.09 12.91
CA TYR A 248 -16.53 -17.38 13.34
C TYR A 248 -16.55 -17.98 14.74
N LYS A 249 -17.57 -17.63 15.52
CA LYS A 249 -17.91 -18.29 16.78
C LYS A 249 -18.90 -19.41 16.53
N CYS A 250 -18.50 -20.61 16.92
CA CYS A 250 -19.32 -21.81 16.82
C CYS A 250 -19.96 -22.16 18.17
N HIS A 251 -21.14 -22.78 18.11
CA HIS A 251 -21.76 -23.44 19.26
C HIS A 251 -21.86 -24.94 18.95
N ASN A 252 -21.42 -25.80 19.87
CA ASN A 252 -21.43 -27.26 19.74
C ASN A 252 -20.77 -27.82 18.46
N TYR A 253 -19.67 -27.20 17.99
CA TYR A 253 -18.93 -27.73 16.85
C TYR A 253 -18.24 -29.07 17.19
N PRO A 254 -18.20 -30.05 16.28
CA PRO A 254 -17.59 -31.34 16.58
C PRO A 254 -16.12 -31.21 16.98
N ARG A 255 -15.78 -31.66 18.20
CA ARG A 255 -14.42 -31.53 18.76
C ARG A 255 -13.35 -32.25 17.93
N LYS A 256 -13.73 -33.22 17.08
CA LYS A 256 -12.81 -33.93 16.16
C LYS A 256 -12.08 -33.01 15.17
N TYR A 257 -12.60 -31.80 14.93
CA TYR A 257 -11.98 -30.83 14.02
C TYR A 257 -11.06 -29.83 14.74
N ILE A 258 -11.00 -29.84 16.07
CA ILE A 258 -10.13 -28.93 16.83
C ILE A 258 -8.68 -29.18 16.42
N GLY A 259 -8.01 -28.12 15.98
CA GLY A 259 -6.60 -28.16 15.56
C GLY A 259 -6.35 -28.69 14.16
N THR A 260 -7.37 -29.11 13.40
CA THR A 260 -7.19 -29.65 12.06
C THR A 260 -7.49 -28.62 10.98
N ASN A 261 -6.68 -28.63 9.91
CA ASN A 261 -6.94 -27.90 8.68
C ASN A 261 -7.79 -28.76 7.75
N PHE A 262 -8.86 -28.21 7.17
CA PHE A 262 -9.68 -28.89 6.17
C PHE A 262 -10.28 -27.91 5.16
N GLU A 263 -10.61 -28.39 3.96
CA GLU A 263 -11.28 -27.58 2.95
C GLU A 263 -12.74 -27.35 3.36
N CYS A 264 -13.14 -26.09 3.55
CA CYS A 264 -14.51 -25.73 3.86
C CYS A 264 -15.45 -26.16 2.72
N TYR A 265 -16.74 -26.38 3.03
CA TYR A 265 -17.79 -26.61 2.03
C TYR A 265 -17.69 -27.91 1.18
N THR A 266 -16.85 -28.87 1.56
CA THR A 266 -16.57 -30.06 0.72
C THR A 266 -17.30 -31.35 1.12
N GLY A 267 -18.23 -31.32 2.06
CA GLY A 267 -18.93 -32.54 2.46
C GLY A 267 -20.08 -32.31 3.42
N SER A 268 -19.85 -32.57 4.72
CA SER A 268 -20.87 -32.52 5.77
C SER A 268 -21.22 -31.09 6.20
N LEU A 269 -22.40 -30.91 6.81
CA LEU A 269 -22.78 -29.65 7.50
C LEU A 269 -21.70 -29.20 8.48
N ASP A 270 -21.02 -30.14 9.13
CA ASP A 270 -19.91 -29.88 10.06
C ASP A 270 -18.62 -29.40 9.39
N MET A 271 -18.58 -29.22 8.06
CA MET A 271 -17.47 -28.61 7.31
C MET A 271 -17.85 -27.23 6.76
N MET A 272 -19.02 -26.72 7.14
CA MET A 272 -19.42 -25.34 6.88
C MET A 272 -18.92 -24.42 8.00
N PRO A 273 -18.54 -23.17 7.69
CA PRO A 273 -18.29 -22.16 8.69
C PRO A 273 -19.54 -21.88 9.53
N CYS A 274 -19.33 -21.50 10.78
CA CYS A 274 -20.41 -21.15 11.70
C CYS A 274 -21.03 -19.79 11.35
N GLY A 275 -22.26 -19.53 11.78
CA GLY A 275 -22.99 -18.30 11.38
C GLY A 275 -22.59 -17.01 12.12
N ASN A 276 -21.95 -17.09 13.29
CA ASN A 276 -21.65 -15.89 14.09
C ASN A 276 -20.27 -15.35 13.74
N VAL A 277 -20.20 -14.24 13.00
CA VAL A 277 -18.92 -13.58 12.66
C VAL A 277 -18.37 -12.86 13.90
N VAL A 278 -17.10 -13.11 14.22
CA VAL A 278 -16.35 -12.39 15.26
C VAL A 278 -15.49 -11.29 14.63
N ALA A 279 -14.81 -11.62 13.53
CA ALA A 279 -14.00 -10.68 12.77
C ALA A 279 -13.95 -11.11 11.30
N GLY A 280 -13.79 -10.12 10.42
CA GLY A 280 -13.60 -10.32 9.00
C GLY A 280 -12.48 -9.41 8.52
N TRP A 281 -11.63 -9.93 7.65
CA TRP A 281 -10.56 -9.20 6.98
C TRP A 281 -10.64 -9.47 5.48
N ALA A 282 -10.40 -8.43 4.69
CA ALA A 282 -10.27 -8.51 3.25
C ALA A 282 -9.14 -7.59 2.79
N VAL A 283 -8.68 -7.77 1.55
CA VAL A 283 -7.66 -6.91 0.93
C VAL A 283 -8.03 -5.42 1.09
N GLY A 284 -7.08 -4.63 1.59
CA GLY A 284 -7.26 -3.20 1.85
C GLY A 284 -7.70 -2.84 3.27
N SER A 285 -8.04 -3.83 4.11
CA SER A 285 -8.28 -3.60 5.54
C SER A 285 -6.95 -3.48 6.29
N GLY A 286 -6.68 -2.33 6.92
CA GLY A 286 -5.47 -2.05 7.69
C GLY A 286 -5.43 -0.63 8.24
#